data_AF-A0A9Q0RWA4-F1
#
_entry.id   AF-A0A9Q0RWA4-F1
#
_cell.length_a   1.000
_cell.length_b   1.000
_cell.length_c   1.000
_cell.angle_alpha   90.00
_cell.angle_beta   90.00
_cell.angle_gamma   90.00
#
_symmetry.space_group_name_H-M   'P 1'
#
loop_
_entity.id
_entity.type
_entity.pdbx_description
1 polymer ?
#
loop_
_entity_poly.entity_id
_entity_poly.type
_entity_poly.pdbx_seq_one_letter_code
_entity_poly.pdbx_strand_id
1 'polypeptide(L)'
;SVTEREVINGILNVRNTKNHCLAYVRYINNINLQNLKKASLFVDIINRSLDTESSKLLANLRDERLPNKIESTNMQKYTVEWIGREGLDTETHDEYLNHFIAHFYKNIVKLVDRAMRKEDSSAQGQIVTEILQHLHACNNSVKVFYGREESLIHINQYMTNESEKPLVLYGEGGCGKTSLLAKSASLSLTEWFSHVKPISIVRFLGTTPDSSALTPTLISICQQISYNFMLPFENIPDDLVPLTAHFKQLLTYASTNQPLFLFLDSVDQLTGAQDKVAWLPTRMPPNCKIIVTCANEEANPTVSREYHLLRRMIDIDENFVEVTALGEDLAMNVI
;
A
#
# COMPACT_ATOMS: atom_id res chain seq x y z
N SER A 1 33.20 -18.26 14.18
CA SER A 1 32.34 -17.56 15.16
C SER A 1 30.88 -17.46 14.68
N VAL A 2 29.93 -16.92 15.47
CA VAL A 2 28.54 -16.69 15.00
C VAL A 2 28.52 -15.68 13.85
N THR A 3 29.22 -14.56 13.99
CA THR A 3 29.36 -13.52 12.96
C THR A 3 29.96 -14.08 11.66
N GLU A 4 30.94 -14.98 11.75
CA GLU A 4 31.50 -15.64 10.56
C GLU A 4 30.44 -16.48 9.81
N ARG A 5 29.60 -17.23 10.53
CA ARG A 5 28.51 -18.01 9.91
C ARG A 5 27.48 -17.10 9.26
N GLU A 6 27.17 -15.96 9.87
CA GLU A 6 26.27 -14.95 9.29
C GLU A 6 26.85 -14.37 7.99
N VAL A 7 28.14 -14.03 7.96
CA VAL A 7 28.80 -13.52 6.74
C VAL A 7 28.87 -14.60 5.66
N ILE A 8 29.19 -15.85 6.02
CA ILE A 8 29.25 -16.96 5.07
C ILE A 8 27.88 -17.20 4.44
N ASN A 9 26.83 -17.32 5.25
CA ASN A 9 25.50 -17.67 4.75
C ASN A 9 24.76 -16.47 4.14
N GLY A 10 24.94 -15.27 4.69
CA GLY A 10 24.26 -14.05 4.27
C GLY A 10 24.90 -13.34 3.09
N ILE A 11 26.19 -13.59 2.80
CA ILE A 11 26.92 -12.92 1.71
C ILE A 11 27.69 -13.91 0.84
N LEU A 12 28.57 -14.73 1.40
CA LEU A 12 29.52 -15.52 0.60
C LEU A 12 28.86 -16.64 -0.22
N ASN A 13 27.89 -17.34 0.38
CA ASN A 13 27.16 -18.44 -0.25
C ASN A 13 25.98 -17.98 -1.11
N VAL A 14 25.62 -16.70 -1.08
CA VAL A 14 24.48 -16.19 -1.83
C VAL A 14 24.86 -15.97 -3.29
N ARG A 15 23.95 -16.28 -4.22
CA ARG A 15 24.21 -16.18 -5.67
C ARG A 15 24.41 -14.74 -6.14
N ASN A 16 23.66 -13.78 -5.58
CA ASN A 16 23.68 -12.39 -5.99
C ASN A 16 23.57 -11.48 -4.76
N THR A 17 24.53 -10.59 -4.53
CA THR A 17 24.58 -9.70 -3.35
C THR A 17 24.01 -8.31 -3.62
N LYS A 18 23.72 -7.98 -4.88
CA LYS A 18 23.37 -6.61 -5.35
C LYS A 18 22.11 -6.03 -4.73
N ASN A 19 21.12 -6.88 -4.43
CA ASN A 19 19.77 -6.44 -4.12
C ASN A 19 19.36 -6.61 -2.64
N HIS A 20 20.16 -7.28 -1.81
CA HIS A 20 19.75 -7.58 -0.44
C HIS A 20 20.92 -7.66 0.56
N CYS A 21 22.16 -7.43 0.12
CA CYS A 21 23.31 -7.39 1.02
C CYS A 21 23.88 -5.98 1.08
N LEU A 22 24.16 -5.50 2.30
CA LEU A 22 25.05 -4.37 2.58
C LEU A 22 26.15 -4.85 3.51
N ALA A 23 27.35 -4.29 3.37
CA ALA A 23 28.44 -4.56 4.30
C ALA A 23 29.04 -3.25 4.81
N TYR A 24 29.10 -3.13 6.13
CA TYR A 24 29.72 -2.02 6.82
C TYR A 24 30.92 -2.57 7.60
N VAL A 25 32.11 -2.22 7.17
CA VAL A 25 33.36 -2.70 7.75
C VAL A 25 34.02 -1.57 8.52
N ARG A 26 34.33 -1.82 9.79
CA ARG A 26 35.04 -0.89 10.66
C ARG A 26 36.42 -1.41 11.00
N TYR A 27 37.44 -0.58 10.81
CA TYR A 27 38.81 -0.78 11.27
C TYR A 27 39.03 0.14 12.46
N ILE A 28 39.49 -0.43 13.58
CA ILE A 28 39.80 0.34 14.79
C ILE A 28 41.31 0.33 14.95
N ASN A 29 41.93 1.49 14.83
CA ASN A 29 43.36 1.68 14.99
C ASN A 29 43.72 1.87 16.47
N ASN A 30 44.96 1.55 16.81
CA ASN A 30 45.56 1.88 18.11
C ASN A 30 44.79 1.35 19.35
N ILE A 31 44.15 0.18 19.22
CA ILE A 31 43.42 -0.46 20.33
C ILE A 31 44.34 -0.60 21.56
N ASN A 32 43.91 -0.05 22.69
CA ASN A 32 44.68 -0.11 23.92
C ASN A 32 44.63 -1.49 24.57
N LEU A 33 45.64 -2.32 24.29
CA LEU A 33 45.79 -3.67 24.86
C LEU A 33 46.17 -3.68 26.35
N GLN A 34 46.51 -2.54 26.97
CA GLN A 34 46.75 -2.48 28.41
C GLN A 34 45.45 -2.65 29.20
N ASN A 35 44.31 -2.22 28.64
CA ASN A 35 42.98 -2.43 29.20
C ASN A 35 42.34 -3.68 28.57
N LEU A 36 42.86 -4.86 28.91
CA LEU A 36 42.43 -6.15 28.33
C LEU A 36 40.92 -6.37 28.45
N LYS A 37 40.28 -5.92 29.54
CA LYS A 37 38.83 -6.04 29.75
C LYS A 37 38.02 -5.31 28.69
N LYS A 38 38.49 -4.16 28.22
CA LYS A 38 37.80 -3.38 27.18
C LYS A 38 38.24 -3.82 25.79
N ALA A 39 39.53 -4.09 25.58
CA ALA A 39 40.05 -4.56 24.30
C ALA A 39 39.44 -5.89 23.86
N SER A 40 39.17 -6.81 24.80
CA SER A 40 38.55 -8.12 24.49
C SER A 40 37.11 -8.05 23.95
N LEU A 41 36.48 -6.86 23.96
CA LEU A 41 35.18 -6.64 23.32
C LEU A 41 35.31 -6.41 21.80
N PHE A 42 36.53 -6.14 21.31
CA PHE A 42 36.77 -5.74 19.92
C PHE A 42 37.77 -6.66 19.20
N VAL A 43 38.66 -7.33 19.94
CA VAL A 43 39.65 -8.26 19.41
C VAL A 43 39.76 -9.51 20.29
N ASP A 44 40.08 -10.64 19.67
CA ASP A 44 40.32 -11.88 20.39
C ASP A 44 41.69 -11.85 21.10
N ILE A 45 41.71 -12.23 22.38
CA ILE A 45 42.88 -12.17 23.26
C ILE A 45 43.10 -13.56 23.86
N ILE A 46 44.31 -14.10 23.70
CA ILE A 46 44.77 -15.35 24.31
C ILE A 46 46.06 -15.09 25.10
N ASN A 47 46.16 -15.65 26.31
CA ASN A 47 47.34 -15.48 27.19
C ASN A 47 47.78 -14.01 27.38
N ARG A 48 46.82 -13.08 27.55
CA ARG A 48 47.04 -11.63 27.70
C ARG A 48 47.68 -10.95 26.48
N SER A 49 47.64 -11.59 25.32
CA SER A 49 48.13 -11.07 24.05
C SER A 49 47.09 -11.25 22.95
N LEU A 50 47.22 -10.52 21.85
CA LEU A 50 46.32 -10.64 20.71
C LEU A 50 46.43 -12.03 20.09
N ASP A 51 45.30 -12.68 19.85
CA ASP A 51 45.26 -13.95 19.15
C ASP A 51 45.58 -13.76 17.66
N THR A 52 46.81 -14.11 17.28
CA THR A 52 47.29 -13.95 15.91
C THR A 52 46.57 -14.83 14.90
N GLU A 53 46.03 -15.98 15.31
CA GLU A 53 45.30 -16.88 14.42
C GLU A 53 43.93 -16.27 14.08
N SER A 54 43.17 -15.91 15.11
CA SER A 54 41.87 -15.25 14.95
C SER A 54 41.98 -13.93 14.17
N SER A 55 43.05 -13.16 14.39
CA SER A 55 43.32 -11.93 13.64
C SER A 55 43.55 -12.18 12.14
N LYS A 56 44.29 -13.24 11.77
CA LYS A 56 44.50 -13.63 10.37
C LYS A 56 43.21 -14.10 9.71
N LEU A 57 42.40 -14.90 10.41
CA LEU A 57 41.11 -15.37 9.90
C LEU A 57 40.14 -14.20 9.67
N LEU A 58 40.08 -13.26 10.60
CA LEU A 58 39.28 -12.04 10.46
C LEU A 58 39.74 -11.19 9.27
N ALA A 59 41.05 -11.00 9.10
CA ALA A 59 41.61 -10.27 7.96
C ALA A 59 41.23 -10.93 6.63
N ASN A 60 41.38 -12.26 6.48
CA ASN A 60 40.95 -12.97 5.28
C ASN A 60 39.45 -12.83 5.00
N LEU A 61 38.59 -12.92 6.03
CA LEU A 61 37.15 -12.76 5.87
C LEU A 61 36.76 -11.33 5.45
N ARG A 62 37.30 -10.33 6.17
CA ARG A 62 36.95 -8.91 6.06
C ARG A 62 37.58 -8.22 4.85
N ASP A 63 38.84 -8.54 4.55
CA ASP A 63 39.69 -7.79 3.61
C ASP A 63 39.81 -8.47 2.24
N GLU A 64 39.56 -9.77 2.15
CA GLU A 64 39.66 -10.54 0.91
C GLU A 64 38.32 -11.12 0.47
N ARG A 65 37.74 -12.03 1.26
CA ARG A 65 36.54 -12.80 0.84
C ARG A 65 35.30 -11.93 0.68
N LEU A 66 35.06 -11.03 1.62
CA LEU A 66 33.90 -10.14 1.59
C LEU A 66 33.98 -9.14 0.40
N PRO A 67 35.07 -8.37 0.20
CA PRO A 67 35.21 -7.46 -0.95
C PRO A 67 35.14 -8.16 -2.30
N ASN A 68 35.64 -9.38 -2.42
CA ASN A 68 35.60 -10.14 -3.68
C ASN A 68 34.18 -10.63 -4.04
N LYS A 69 33.23 -10.60 -3.10
CA LYS A 69 31.88 -11.13 -3.30
C LYS A 69 30.79 -10.05 -3.36
N ILE A 70 30.92 -9.00 -2.56
CA ILE A 70 29.90 -7.95 -2.48
C ILE A 70 30.13 -6.87 -3.54
N GLU A 71 29.05 -6.33 -4.08
CA GLU A 71 29.10 -5.16 -4.95
C GLU A 71 29.76 -3.97 -4.24
N SER A 72 30.70 -3.31 -4.90
CA SER A 72 31.43 -2.17 -4.33
C SER A 72 30.52 -1.04 -3.86
N THR A 73 29.39 -0.81 -4.54
CA THR A 73 28.39 0.19 -4.14
C THR A 73 27.62 -0.15 -2.87
N ASN A 74 27.63 -1.42 -2.46
CA ASN A 74 26.92 -1.93 -1.28
C ASN A 74 27.87 -2.14 -0.09
N MET A 75 29.16 -1.80 -0.24
CA MET A 75 30.16 -1.88 0.80
C MET A 75 30.60 -0.49 1.25
N GLN A 76 30.71 -0.30 2.57
CA GLN A 76 31.28 0.91 3.16
C GLN A 76 32.37 0.52 4.16
N LYS A 77 33.49 1.22 4.11
CA LYS A 77 34.63 1.02 5.00
C LYS A 77 34.86 2.28 5.83
N TYR A 78 35.05 2.09 7.14
CA TYR A 78 35.34 3.15 8.08
C TYR A 78 36.59 2.80 8.86
N THR A 79 37.49 3.76 9.01
CA THR A 79 38.64 3.65 9.89
C THR A 79 38.44 4.65 11.02
N VAL A 80 38.50 4.15 12.26
CA VAL A 80 38.32 4.93 13.47
C VAL A 80 39.49 4.71 14.41
N GLU A 81 39.85 5.73 15.18
CA GLU A 81 40.92 5.66 16.18
C GLU A 81 40.35 5.23 17.53
N TRP A 82 41.10 4.44 18.29
CA TRP A 82 40.75 4.17 19.68
C TRP A 82 41.07 5.38 20.55
N ILE A 83 40.05 5.99 21.18
CA ILE A 83 40.22 7.20 21.98
C ILE A 83 39.99 6.91 23.47
N GLY A 84 40.97 7.31 24.29
CA GLY A 84 40.88 7.25 25.74
C GLY A 84 40.78 5.83 26.31
N ARG A 85 40.17 5.72 27.50
CA ARG A 85 40.04 4.44 28.23
C ARG A 85 38.95 3.54 27.66
N GLU A 86 37.87 4.16 27.16
CA GLU A 86 36.68 3.47 26.66
C GLU A 86 36.76 3.11 25.17
N GLY A 87 37.70 3.70 24.43
CA GLY A 87 37.95 3.39 23.03
C GLY A 87 36.97 4.08 22.10
N LEU A 88 35.76 3.52 21.97
CA LEU A 88 34.70 4.09 21.14
C LEU A 88 33.61 4.68 22.04
N ASP A 89 33.30 5.95 21.80
CA ASP A 89 32.32 6.73 22.55
C ASP A 89 31.55 7.66 21.59
N THR A 90 30.27 7.91 21.90
CA THR A 90 29.35 8.65 21.02
C THR A 90 29.74 10.10 20.81
N GLU A 91 30.30 10.77 21.84
CA GLU A 91 30.69 12.17 21.73
C GLU A 91 32.00 12.31 20.93
N THR A 92 32.97 11.44 21.21
CA THR A 92 34.28 11.49 20.54
C THR A 92 34.26 10.97 19.10
N HIS A 93 33.23 10.21 18.71
CA HIS A 93 33.09 9.62 17.37
C HIS A 93 31.84 10.09 16.62
N ASP A 94 31.27 11.24 17.01
CA ASP A 94 30.02 11.78 16.45
C ASP A 94 30.08 11.90 14.91
N GLU A 95 31.19 12.42 14.37
CA GLU A 95 31.36 12.57 12.91
C GLU A 95 31.28 11.21 12.17
N TYR A 96 31.97 10.19 12.70
CA TYR A 96 31.90 8.83 12.16
C TYR A 96 30.46 8.27 12.23
N LEU A 97 29.79 8.45 13.37
CA LEU A 97 28.43 7.95 13.59
C LEU A 97 27.43 8.62 12.65
N ASN A 98 27.52 9.95 12.47
CA ASN A 98 26.67 10.70 11.56
C ASN A 98 26.84 10.24 10.10
N HIS A 99 28.08 10.04 9.65
CA HIS A 99 28.35 9.49 8.32
C HIS A 99 27.84 8.05 8.17
N PHE A 100 28.02 7.21 9.19
CA PHE A 100 27.50 5.84 9.18
C PHE A 100 25.98 5.81 9.09
N ILE A 101 25.28 6.60 9.91
CA ILE A 101 23.81 6.66 9.93
C ILE A 101 23.28 7.14 8.57
N ALA A 102 23.85 8.21 8.02
CA ALA A 102 23.43 8.76 6.72
C ALA A 102 23.59 7.73 5.58
N HIS A 103 24.74 7.04 5.54
CA HIS A 103 24.99 6.00 4.53
C HIS A 103 24.10 4.78 4.73
N PHE A 104 23.93 4.35 5.99
CA PHE A 104 23.05 3.24 6.34
C PHE A 104 21.62 3.50 5.88
N TYR A 105 21.06 4.64 6.25
CA TYR A 105 19.71 5.04 5.87
C TYR A 105 19.56 5.09 4.35
N LYS A 106 20.44 5.82 3.66
CA LYS A 106 20.41 5.95 2.19
C LYS A 106 20.44 4.60 1.47
N ASN A 107 21.30 3.69 1.92
CA ASN A 107 21.48 2.40 1.25
C ASN A 107 20.36 1.40 1.59
N ILE A 108 19.82 1.43 2.81
CA ILE A 108 18.65 0.62 3.17
C ILE A 108 17.43 1.08 2.37
N VAL A 109 17.15 2.38 2.30
CA VAL A 109 16.06 2.93 1.48
C VAL A 109 16.22 2.49 0.02
N LYS A 110 17.43 2.61 -0.52
CA LYS A 110 17.73 2.16 -1.89
C LYS A 110 17.48 0.66 -2.11
N LEU A 111 17.77 -0.19 -1.12
CA LEU A 111 17.48 -1.63 -1.19
C LEU A 111 15.99 -1.91 -1.09
N VAL A 112 15.27 -1.23 -0.21
CA VAL A 112 13.80 -1.31 -0.10
C VAL A 112 13.17 -0.88 -1.42
N ASP A 113 13.55 0.27 -1.99
CA ASP A 113 13.03 0.73 -3.28
C ASP A 113 13.33 -0.26 -4.41
N ARG A 114 14.49 -0.92 -4.38
CA ARG A 114 14.84 -1.98 -5.36
C ARG A 114 14.02 -3.25 -5.13
N ALA A 115 13.75 -3.62 -3.89
CA ALA A 115 12.90 -4.75 -3.55
C ALA A 115 11.45 -4.46 -4.00
N MET A 116 10.91 -3.30 -3.67
CA MET A 116 9.60 -2.83 -4.13
C MET A 116 9.48 -2.77 -5.66
N ARG A 117 10.53 -2.35 -6.37
CA ARG A 117 10.56 -2.37 -7.85
C ARG A 117 10.67 -3.78 -8.44
N LYS A 118 11.15 -4.76 -7.67
CA LYS A 118 11.37 -6.14 -8.11
C LYS A 118 10.26 -7.08 -7.63
N GLU A 119 9.50 -6.69 -6.62
CA GLU A 119 8.19 -7.25 -6.29
C GLU A 119 7.20 -6.83 -7.37
N ASP A 120 7.21 -7.67 -8.42
CA ASP A 120 6.06 -8.07 -9.22
C ASP A 120 5.52 -7.06 -10.25
N SER A 121 6.33 -6.77 -11.27
CA SER A 121 5.84 -6.15 -12.52
C SER A 121 4.94 -7.06 -13.37
N SER A 122 4.55 -8.24 -12.85
CA SER A 122 3.50 -9.02 -13.48
C SER A 122 2.16 -8.27 -13.41
N ALA A 123 1.21 -8.63 -14.27
CA ALA A 123 -0.13 -8.08 -14.18
C ALA A 123 -0.73 -8.31 -12.78
N GLN A 124 -0.49 -9.48 -12.18
CA GLN A 124 -0.97 -9.82 -10.83
C GLN A 124 -0.37 -8.91 -9.75
N GLY A 125 0.94 -8.63 -9.80
CA GLY A 125 1.60 -7.76 -8.82
C GLY A 125 1.15 -6.30 -8.88
N GLN A 126 0.92 -5.78 -10.09
CA GLN A 126 0.34 -4.46 -10.29
C GLN A 126 -1.08 -4.38 -9.70
N ILE A 127 -1.92 -5.37 -9.98
CA ILE A 127 -3.29 -5.46 -9.41
C ILE A 127 -3.26 -5.52 -7.89
N VAL A 128 -2.38 -6.34 -7.30
CA VAL A 128 -2.26 -6.46 -5.84
C VAL A 128 -1.81 -5.15 -5.21
N THR A 129 -0.87 -4.44 -5.83
CA THR A 129 -0.40 -3.13 -5.35
C THR A 129 -1.53 -2.10 -5.34
N GLU A 130 -2.28 -2.02 -6.44
CA GLU A 130 -3.45 -1.14 -6.56
C GLU A 130 -4.52 -1.49 -5.50
N ILE A 131 -4.83 -2.78 -5.32
CA ILE A 131 -5.77 -3.24 -4.28
C ILE A 131 -5.33 -2.78 -2.89
N LEU A 132 -4.05 -2.97 -2.54
CA LEU A 132 -3.52 -2.63 -1.22
C LEU A 132 -3.55 -1.12 -0.95
N GLN A 133 -3.30 -0.28 -1.97
CA GLN A 133 -3.39 1.18 -1.83
C GLN A 133 -4.82 1.62 -1.48
N HIS A 134 -5.83 1.12 -2.19
CA HIS A 134 -7.22 1.46 -1.90
C HIS A 134 -7.69 0.88 -0.55
N LEU A 135 -7.31 -0.34 -0.20
CA LEU A 135 -7.64 -0.90 1.11
C LEU A 135 -6.97 -0.14 2.26
N HIS A 136 -5.74 0.36 2.07
CA HIS A 136 -5.07 1.20 3.05
C HIS A 136 -5.82 2.52 3.28
N ALA A 137 -6.22 3.20 2.21
CA ALA A 137 -7.05 4.41 2.28
C ALA A 137 -8.38 4.13 2.99
N CYS A 138 -9.07 3.04 2.61
CA CYS A 138 -10.32 2.61 3.24
C CYS A 138 -10.15 2.40 4.75
N ASN A 139 -9.11 1.67 5.17
CA ASN A 139 -8.86 1.39 6.58
C ASN A 139 -8.58 2.67 7.39
N ASN A 140 -7.86 3.62 6.81
CA ASN A 140 -7.60 4.90 7.46
C ASN A 140 -8.90 5.70 7.65
N SER A 141 -9.76 5.76 6.63
CA SER A 141 -11.07 6.42 6.74
C SER A 141 -11.99 5.77 7.77
N VAL A 142 -11.97 4.43 7.91
CA VAL A 142 -12.80 3.69 8.87
C VAL A 142 -12.40 4.00 10.32
N LYS A 143 -11.11 4.17 10.61
CA LYS A 143 -10.59 4.41 11.98
C LYS A 143 -11.05 5.73 12.58
N VAL A 144 -11.31 6.72 11.74
CA VAL A 144 -11.70 8.08 12.14
C VAL A 144 -13.18 8.37 11.86
N PHE A 145 -13.98 7.31 11.61
CA PHE A 145 -15.39 7.45 11.28
C PHE A 145 -16.27 7.54 12.53
N TYR A 146 -17.17 8.53 12.56
CA TYR A 146 -18.11 8.77 13.67
C TYR A 146 -19.51 9.15 13.15
N GLY A 147 -20.55 8.67 13.83
CA GLY A 147 -21.96 8.98 13.56
C GLY A 147 -22.53 8.32 12.30
N ARG A 148 -23.57 8.95 11.71
CA ARG A 148 -24.25 8.57 10.44
C ARG A 148 -25.03 7.25 10.50
N GLU A 149 -25.57 6.92 11.66
CA GLU A 149 -26.30 5.67 11.90
C GLU A 149 -27.46 5.51 10.93
N GLU A 150 -28.25 6.56 10.68
CA GLU A 150 -29.36 6.53 9.72
C GLU A 150 -28.89 6.24 8.29
N SER A 151 -27.83 6.90 7.83
CA SER A 151 -27.26 6.67 6.50
C SER A 151 -26.72 5.25 6.37
N LEU A 152 -26.06 4.72 7.41
CA LEU A 152 -25.58 3.34 7.43
C LEU A 152 -26.72 2.31 7.40
N ILE A 153 -27.83 2.58 8.10
CA ILE A 153 -29.03 1.74 8.07
C ILE A 153 -29.62 1.73 6.65
N HIS A 154 -29.74 2.89 6.00
CA HIS A 154 -30.22 2.99 4.61
C HIS A 154 -29.32 2.20 3.67
N ILE A 155 -28.00 2.36 3.78
CA ILE A 155 -27.04 1.64 2.94
C ILE A 155 -27.15 0.13 3.17
N ASN A 156 -27.28 -0.33 4.42
CA ASN A 156 -27.46 -1.76 4.72
C ASN A 156 -28.76 -2.31 4.10
N GLN A 157 -29.86 -1.57 4.21
CA GLN A 157 -31.14 -1.94 3.58
C GLN A 157 -31.00 -2.04 2.05
N TYR A 158 -30.33 -1.08 1.42
CA TYR A 158 -30.02 -1.14 -0.01
C TYR A 158 -29.16 -2.37 -0.38
N MET A 159 -28.13 -2.66 0.41
CA MET A 159 -27.21 -3.76 0.14
C MET A 159 -27.90 -5.13 0.25
N THR A 160 -28.90 -5.25 1.13
CA THR A 160 -29.60 -6.51 1.42
C THR A 160 -30.92 -6.70 0.67
N ASN A 161 -31.44 -5.65 0.00
CA ASN A 161 -32.67 -5.74 -0.77
C ASN A 161 -32.45 -6.24 -2.22
N GLU A 162 -33.54 -6.36 -2.98
CA GLU A 162 -33.54 -6.82 -4.37
C GLU A 162 -33.31 -5.70 -5.40
N SER A 163 -32.92 -4.47 -4.98
CA SER A 163 -32.68 -3.36 -5.91
C SER A 163 -31.57 -3.72 -6.91
N GLU A 164 -31.90 -3.62 -8.19
CA GLU A 164 -30.99 -3.83 -9.33
C GLU A 164 -30.34 -2.51 -9.81
N LYS A 165 -30.45 -1.42 -9.05
CA LYS A 165 -29.89 -0.11 -9.40
C LYS A 165 -28.71 0.25 -8.49
N PRO A 166 -27.70 1.01 -8.97
CA PRO A 166 -26.63 1.49 -8.10
C PRO A 166 -27.15 2.53 -7.08
N LEU A 167 -26.52 2.61 -5.91
CA LEU A 167 -26.77 3.64 -4.89
C LEU A 167 -25.76 4.78 -5.06
N VAL A 168 -26.23 6.02 -4.96
CA VAL A 168 -25.41 7.23 -5.08
C VAL A 168 -25.40 7.97 -3.76
N LEU A 169 -24.21 8.18 -3.20
CA LEU A 169 -23.99 9.08 -2.07
C LEU A 169 -23.55 10.44 -2.61
N TYR A 170 -24.30 11.50 -2.35
CA TYR A 170 -24.02 12.83 -2.91
C TYR A 170 -24.01 13.91 -1.84
N GLY A 171 -23.45 15.07 -2.15
CA GLY A 171 -23.37 16.22 -1.25
C GLY A 171 -22.15 17.08 -1.52
N GLU A 172 -21.98 18.16 -0.76
CA GLU A 172 -20.90 19.13 -0.93
C GLU A 172 -19.50 18.55 -0.66
N GLY A 173 -18.45 19.22 -1.13
CA GLY A 173 -17.08 18.89 -0.76
C GLY A 173 -16.88 18.83 0.76
N GLY A 174 -16.17 17.81 1.25
CA GLY A 174 -15.83 17.69 2.67
C GLY A 174 -16.95 17.22 3.61
N CYS A 175 -18.16 16.95 3.13
CA CYS A 175 -19.26 16.48 4.00
C CYS A 175 -19.10 15.04 4.53
N GLY A 176 -18.07 14.29 4.14
CA GLY A 176 -17.78 12.95 4.66
C GLY A 176 -18.29 11.76 3.83
N LYS A 177 -18.65 11.98 2.55
CA LYS A 177 -19.05 10.91 1.60
C LYS A 177 -18.06 9.75 1.56
N THR A 178 -16.78 10.07 1.38
CA THR A 178 -15.66 9.10 1.31
C THR A 178 -15.58 8.23 2.56
N SER A 179 -15.71 8.84 3.74
CA SER A 179 -15.67 8.13 5.02
C SER A 179 -16.90 7.23 5.20
N LEU A 180 -18.09 7.68 4.78
CA LEU A 180 -19.32 6.89 4.81
C LEU A 180 -19.25 5.68 3.86
N LEU A 181 -18.74 5.88 2.64
CA LEU A 181 -18.52 4.81 1.67
C LEU A 181 -17.50 3.78 2.21
N ALA A 182 -16.37 4.24 2.74
CA ALA A 182 -15.36 3.36 3.34
C ALA A 182 -15.90 2.56 4.53
N LYS A 183 -16.67 3.21 5.42
CA LYS A 183 -17.32 2.52 6.54
C LYS A 183 -18.32 1.47 6.07
N SER A 184 -19.13 1.79 5.06
CA SER A 184 -20.09 0.86 4.47
C SER A 184 -19.38 -0.34 3.82
N ALA A 185 -18.27 -0.11 3.11
CA ALA A 185 -17.44 -1.18 2.56
C ALA A 185 -16.91 -2.11 3.66
N SER A 186 -16.41 -1.55 4.76
CA SER A 186 -15.96 -2.34 5.92
C SER A 186 -17.09 -3.16 6.54
N LEU A 187 -18.23 -2.54 6.84
CA LEU A 187 -19.38 -3.21 7.48
C LEU A 187 -19.97 -4.30 6.58
N SER A 188 -19.96 -4.09 5.26
CA SER A 188 -20.40 -5.11 4.30
C SER A 188 -19.60 -6.41 4.44
N LEU A 189 -18.31 -6.32 4.74
CA LEU A 189 -17.42 -7.47 4.92
C LEU A 189 -17.51 -8.07 6.33
N THR A 190 -17.54 -7.22 7.36
CA THR A 190 -17.36 -7.67 8.75
C THR A 190 -18.67 -8.02 9.46
N GLU A 191 -19.79 -7.44 9.02
CA GLU A 191 -21.07 -7.54 9.72
C GLU A 191 -22.20 -7.99 8.79
N TRP A 192 -22.58 -7.18 7.80
CA TRP A 192 -23.80 -7.36 7.01
C TRP A 192 -23.81 -8.67 6.20
N PHE A 193 -22.65 -9.07 5.67
CA PHE A 193 -22.48 -10.31 4.89
C PHE A 193 -21.46 -11.27 5.53
N SER A 194 -21.30 -11.22 6.85
CA SER A 194 -20.38 -12.09 7.62
C SER A 194 -20.62 -13.60 7.46
N HIS A 195 -21.79 -14.00 6.96
CA HIS A 195 -22.18 -15.38 6.72
C HIS A 195 -21.78 -15.91 5.34
N VAL A 196 -21.31 -15.05 4.43
CA VAL A 196 -20.82 -15.40 3.09
C VAL A 196 -19.43 -14.81 2.86
N LYS A 197 -18.84 -15.04 1.68
CA LYS A 197 -17.52 -14.50 1.32
C LYS A 197 -17.65 -13.48 0.19
N PRO A 198 -18.12 -12.25 0.48
CA PRO A 198 -18.23 -11.22 -0.54
C PRO A 198 -16.88 -10.85 -1.13
N ILE A 199 -16.83 -10.61 -2.44
CA ILE A 199 -15.75 -9.86 -3.09
C ILE A 199 -16.11 -8.38 -2.98
N SER A 200 -15.30 -7.61 -2.26
CA SER A 200 -15.45 -6.16 -2.17
C SER A 200 -14.33 -5.46 -2.94
N ILE A 201 -14.72 -4.64 -3.90
CA ILE A 201 -13.82 -3.81 -4.71
C ILE A 201 -14.03 -2.37 -4.29
N VAL A 202 -13.03 -1.79 -3.64
CA VAL A 202 -13.02 -0.39 -3.24
C VAL A 202 -12.06 0.38 -4.15
N ARG A 203 -12.50 1.51 -4.68
CA ARG A 203 -11.67 2.43 -5.48
C ARG A 203 -11.93 3.87 -5.07
N PHE A 204 -10.87 4.54 -4.62
CA PHE A 204 -10.84 5.99 -4.43
C PHE A 204 -10.33 6.64 -5.71
N LEU A 205 -11.24 7.16 -6.53
CA LEU A 205 -10.91 7.63 -7.87
C LEU A 205 -10.10 8.93 -7.80
N GLY A 206 -9.12 9.09 -8.68
CA GLY A 206 -8.20 10.22 -8.69
C GLY A 206 -7.01 10.13 -7.71
N THR A 207 -6.86 9.01 -6.97
CA THR A 207 -5.78 8.86 -5.97
C THR A 207 -4.56 8.07 -6.46
N THR A 208 -4.69 7.29 -7.53
CA THR A 208 -3.61 6.53 -8.17
C THR A 208 -3.64 6.75 -9.69
N PRO A 209 -2.54 6.51 -10.43
CA PRO A 209 -2.55 6.62 -11.89
C PRO A 209 -3.63 5.73 -12.53
N ASP A 210 -3.82 4.51 -12.02
CA ASP A 210 -4.80 3.55 -12.50
C ASP A 210 -6.22 3.82 -11.98
N SER A 211 -6.43 4.85 -11.15
CA SER A 211 -7.76 5.28 -10.70
C SER A 211 -8.17 6.68 -11.19
N SER A 212 -7.34 7.35 -11.99
CA SER A 212 -7.54 8.75 -12.40
C SER A 212 -8.25 8.94 -13.74
N ALA A 213 -8.03 8.03 -14.69
CA ALA A 213 -8.64 8.08 -16.01
C ALA A 213 -9.58 6.88 -16.19
N LEU A 214 -10.73 7.10 -16.84
CA LEU A 214 -11.81 6.11 -16.93
C LEU A 214 -11.32 4.76 -17.45
N THR A 215 -10.60 4.74 -18.57
CA THR A 215 -10.17 3.49 -19.21
C THR A 215 -9.21 2.68 -18.32
N PRO A 216 -8.09 3.24 -17.81
CA PRO A 216 -7.25 2.53 -16.83
C PRO A 216 -8.00 2.05 -15.58
N THR A 217 -8.87 2.88 -15.01
CA THR A 217 -9.71 2.51 -13.85
C THR A 217 -10.56 1.29 -14.15
N LEU A 218 -11.23 1.29 -15.29
CA LEU A 218 -12.13 0.20 -15.65
C LEU A 218 -11.35 -1.08 -15.99
N ILE A 219 -10.17 -0.99 -16.61
CA ILE A 219 -9.25 -2.12 -16.80
C ILE A 219 -8.84 -2.69 -15.43
N SER A 220 -8.39 -1.85 -14.51
CA SER A 220 -7.97 -2.24 -13.14
C SER A 220 -9.10 -2.95 -12.38
N ILE A 221 -10.34 -2.44 -12.48
CA ILE A 221 -11.51 -3.10 -11.89
C ILE A 221 -11.78 -4.46 -12.55
N CYS A 222 -11.77 -4.55 -13.89
CA CYS A 222 -11.98 -5.81 -14.59
C CYS A 222 -10.91 -6.86 -14.25
N GLN A 223 -9.67 -6.41 -14.15
CA GLN A 223 -8.54 -7.22 -13.71
C GLN A 223 -8.71 -7.72 -12.28
N GLN A 224 -9.13 -6.87 -11.34
CA GLN A 224 -9.42 -7.30 -9.96
C GLN A 224 -10.58 -8.29 -9.90
N ILE A 225 -11.67 -8.07 -10.64
CA ILE A 225 -12.79 -9.04 -10.68
C ILE A 225 -12.27 -10.39 -11.22
N SER A 226 -11.55 -10.35 -12.33
CA SER A 226 -10.97 -11.54 -12.96
C SER A 226 -10.01 -12.28 -12.00
N TYR A 227 -9.18 -11.55 -11.26
CA TYR A 227 -8.27 -12.12 -10.26
C TYR A 227 -9.03 -12.87 -9.16
N ASN A 228 -10.10 -12.28 -8.62
CA ASN A 228 -10.89 -12.88 -7.54
C ASN A 228 -11.71 -14.11 -7.99
N PHE A 229 -12.14 -14.14 -9.26
CA PHE A 229 -12.86 -15.28 -9.84
C PHE A 229 -11.96 -16.26 -10.62
N MET A 230 -10.63 -16.08 -10.57
CA MET A 230 -9.66 -16.92 -11.30
C MET A 230 -9.90 -16.97 -12.83
N LEU A 231 -10.30 -15.84 -13.41
CA LEU A 231 -10.55 -15.69 -14.85
C LEU A 231 -9.28 -15.19 -15.58
N PRO A 232 -9.09 -15.56 -16.87
CA PRO A 232 -7.96 -15.06 -17.68
C PRO A 232 -8.03 -13.56 -17.93
N PHE A 233 -6.88 -12.88 -17.91
CA PHE A 233 -6.79 -11.43 -18.20
C PHE A 233 -6.70 -11.11 -19.69
N GLU A 234 -6.35 -12.09 -20.53
CA GLU A 234 -6.10 -11.91 -21.98
C GLU A 234 -7.31 -11.37 -22.76
N ASN A 235 -8.52 -11.53 -22.21
CA ASN A 235 -9.76 -11.12 -22.85
C ASN A 235 -10.24 -9.71 -22.42
N ILE A 236 -9.48 -8.99 -21.59
CA ILE A 236 -9.85 -7.64 -21.14
C ILE A 236 -9.54 -6.66 -22.28
N PRO A 237 -10.54 -5.97 -22.86
CA PRO A 237 -10.31 -5.04 -23.96
C PRO A 237 -9.68 -3.72 -23.49
N ASP A 238 -8.86 -3.09 -24.32
CA ASP A 238 -8.27 -1.77 -24.04
C ASP A 238 -9.17 -0.59 -24.50
N ASP A 239 -10.11 -0.85 -25.40
CA ASP A 239 -11.06 0.15 -25.90
C ASP A 239 -12.28 0.28 -24.98
N LEU A 240 -12.70 1.52 -24.68
CA LEU A 240 -13.71 1.81 -23.66
C LEU A 240 -15.06 1.11 -23.88
N VAL A 241 -15.56 1.05 -25.12
CA VAL A 241 -16.86 0.44 -25.45
C VAL A 241 -16.87 -1.07 -25.18
N PRO A 242 -15.98 -1.88 -25.79
CA PRO A 242 -15.91 -3.31 -25.49
C PRO A 242 -15.50 -3.58 -24.03
N LEU A 243 -14.65 -2.73 -23.42
CA LEU A 243 -14.29 -2.83 -22.01
C LEU A 243 -15.52 -2.64 -21.09
N THR A 244 -16.40 -1.69 -21.40
CA THR A 244 -17.65 -1.49 -20.65
C THR A 244 -18.58 -2.70 -20.77
N ALA A 245 -18.66 -3.32 -21.95
CA ALA A 245 -19.43 -4.55 -22.13
C ALA A 245 -18.82 -5.72 -21.35
N HIS A 246 -17.49 -5.84 -21.38
CA HIS A 246 -16.75 -6.85 -20.63
C HIS A 246 -16.94 -6.69 -19.12
N PHE A 247 -16.83 -5.46 -18.60
CA PHE A 247 -17.12 -5.15 -17.20
C PHE A 247 -18.52 -5.62 -16.79
N LYS A 248 -19.55 -5.30 -17.59
CA LYS A 248 -20.93 -5.74 -17.32
C LYS A 248 -21.06 -7.27 -17.32
N GLN A 249 -20.36 -7.96 -18.20
CA GLN A 249 -20.30 -9.42 -18.21
C GLN A 249 -19.66 -9.97 -16.92
N LEU A 250 -18.56 -9.39 -16.47
CA LEU A 250 -17.85 -9.81 -15.26
C LEU A 250 -18.74 -9.72 -14.00
N LEU A 251 -19.64 -8.74 -13.93
CA LEU A 251 -20.59 -8.63 -12.81
C LEU A 251 -21.52 -9.85 -12.67
N THR A 252 -21.75 -10.61 -13.76
CA THR A 252 -22.65 -11.79 -13.77
C THR A 252 -22.05 -13.02 -13.08
N TYR A 253 -20.75 -13.01 -12.75
CA TYR A 253 -20.10 -14.09 -12.01
C TYR A 253 -20.42 -14.07 -10.50
N ALA A 254 -21.05 -13.00 -10.00
CA ALA A 254 -21.49 -12.91 -8.62
C ALA A 254 -22.49 -14.03 -8.28
N SER A 255 -22.34 -14.64 -7.11
CA SER A 255 -23.21 -15.71 -6.64
C SER A 255 -23.66 -15.45 -5.21
N THR A 256 -24.65 -16.19 -4.72
CA THR A 256 -25.12 -16.05 -3.33
C THR A 256 -24.02 -16.34 -2.31
N ASN A 257 -23.11 -17.28 -2.60
CA ASN A 257 -21.98 -17.61 -1.71
C ASN A 257 -20.81 -16.64 -1.82
N GLN A 258 -20.70 -15.97 -2.97
CA GLN A 258 -19.63 -15.02 -3.28
C GLN A 258 -20.23 -13.81 -4.02
N PRO A 259 -20.99 -12.96 -3.29
CA PRO A 259 -21.57 -11.76 -3.89
C PRO A 259 -20.47 -10.75 -4.22
N LEU A 260 -20.75 -9.84 -5.16
CA LEU A 260 -19.78 -8.86 -5.66
C LEU A 260 -20.24 -7.43 -5.33
N PHE A 261 -19.45 -6.72 -4.54
CA PHE A 261 -19.74 -5.35 -4.13
C PHE A 261 -18.67 -4.39 -4.66
N LEU A 262 -19.10 -3.29 -5.27
CA LEU A 262 -18.21 -2.23 -5.73
C LEU A 262 -18.53 -0.94 -4.99
N PHE A 263 -17.49 -0.31 -4.45
CA PHE A 263 -17.56 0.97 -3.75
C PHE A 263 -16.60 1.93 -4.47
N LEU A 264 -17.16 2.89 -5.21
CA LEU A 264 -16.42 3.81 -6.06
C LEU A 264 -16.56 5.24 -5.52
N ASP A 265 -15.50 5.75 -4.91
CA ASP A 265 -15.51 7.11 -4.38
C ASP A 265 -15.12 8.12 -5.45
N SER A 266 -15.87 9.23 -5.50
CA SER A 266 -15.59 10.42 -6.30
C SER A 266 -15.59 10.15 -7.81
N VAL A 267 -16.68 9.55 -8.33
CA VAL A 267 -16.79 9.24 -9.78
C VAL A 267 -16.73 10.49 -10.67
N ASP A 268 -17.03 11.66 -10.12
CA ASP A 268 -16.88 12.96 -10.77
C ASP A 268 -15.42 13.38 -10.98
N GLN A 269 -14.45 12.75 -10.32
CA GLN A 269 -13.02 13.02 -10.50
C GLN A 269 -12.39 12.27 -11.67
N LEU A 270 -13.07 11.29 -12.26
CA LEU A 270 -12.54 10.57 -13.42
C LEU A 270 -12.26 11.50 -14.59
N THR A 271 -11.21 11.20 -15.35
CA THR A 271 -10.84 11.91 -16.57
C THR A 271 -10.91 10.99 -17.79
N GLY A 272 -10.70 11.53 -19.00
CA GLY A 272 -10.61 10.73 -20.22
C GLY A 272 -11.94 10.35 -20.87
N ALA A 273 -13.07 10.85 -20.38
CA ALA A 273 -14.38 10.73 -21.03
C ALA A 273 -15.18 12.03 -20.89
N GLN A 274 -16.03 12.32 -21.88
CA GLN A 274 -16.93 13.49 -21.81
C GLN A 274 -17.98 13.33 -20.71
N ASP A 275 -18.51 12.12 -20.55
CA ASP A 275 -19.49 11.74 -19.52
C ASP A 275 -18.86 10.67 -18.62
N LYS A 276 -18.49 11.05 -17.40
CA LYS A 276 -17.60 10.25 -16.53
C LYS A 276 -18.28 9.02 -15.93
N VAL A 277 -19.62 9.01 -15.92
CA VAL A 277 -20.44 7.97 -15.30
C VAL A 277 -21.22 7.11 -16.31
N ALA A 278 -21.16 7.42 -17.61
CA ALA A 278 -21.95 6.73 -18.64
C ALA A 278 -21.63 5.23 -18.79
N TRP A 279 -20.46 4.79 -18.34
CA TRP A 279 -20.04 3.39 -18.32
C TRP A 279 -20.74 2.57 -17.21
N LEU A 280 -21.23 3.23 -16.15
CA LEU A 280 -21.85 2.56 -15.02
C LEU A 280 -23.11 1.80 -15.46
N PRO A 281 -23.30 0.55 -15.01
CA PRO A 281 -24.52 -0.20 -15.29
C PRO A 281 -25.72 0.45 -14.60
N THR A 282 -26.78 0.67 -15.37
CA THR A 282 -28.09 1.11 -14.85
C THR A 282 -28.98 -0.07 -14.45
N ARG A 283 -28.47 -1.31 -14.56
CA ARG A 283 -29.12 -2.53 -14.10
C ARG A 283 -28.05 -3.54 -13.68
N MET A 284 -28.14 -4.02 -12.45
CA MET A 284 -27.20 -4.94 -11.81
C MET A 284 -27.70 -6.38 -11.93
N PRO A 285 -26.82 -7.36 -12.17
CA PRO A 285 -27.18 -8.77 -12.01
C PRO A 285 -27.41 -9.12 -10.53
N PRO A 286 -28.07 -10.26 -10.24
CA PRO A 286 -28.27 -10.75 -8.88
C PRO A 286 -26.96 -10.87 -8.10
N ASN A 287 -27.03 -10.69 -6.78
CA ASN A 287 -25.88 -10.76 -5.86
C ASN A 287 -24.78 -9.72 -6.13
N CYS A 288 -25.08 -8.66 -6.89
CA CYS A 288 -24.16 -7.57 -7.14
C CYS A 288 -24.73 -6.22 -6.67
N LYS A 289 -23.89 -5.41 -6.01
CA LYS A 289 -24.25 -4.06 -5.57
C LYS A 289 -23.14 -3.09 -5.92
N ILE A 290 -23.50 -1.91 -6.40
CA ILE A 290 -22.58 -0.78 -6.61
C ILE A 290 -23.04 0.39 -5.77
N ILE A 291 -22.11 1.00 -5.05
CA ILE A 291 -22.28 2.28 -4.39
C ILE A 291 -21.24 3.23 -4.96
N VAL A 292 -21.68 4.40 -5.39
CA VAL A 292 -20.80 5.46 -5.90
C VAL A 292 -20.96 6.72 -5.06
N THR A 293 -19.91 7.55 -4.99
CA THR A 293 -20.05 8.91 -4.46
C THR A 293 -19.80 9.94 -5.54
N CYS A 294 -20.54 11.05 -5.48
CA CYS A 294 -20.27 12.22 -6.33
C CYS A 294 -20.49 13.53 -5.60
N ALA A 295 -19.85 14.59 -6.07
CA ALA A 295 -20.12 15.94 -5.59
C ALA A 295 -21.46 16.48 -6.11
N ASN A 296 -22.17 17.22 -5.27
CA ASN A 296 -23.32 18.05 -5.64
C ASN A 296 -23.26 19.33 -4.82
N GLU A 297 -23.00 20.44 -5.49
CA GLU A 297 -22.90 21.78 -4.92
C GLU A 297 -23.89 22.69 -5.63
N GLU A 298 -24.83 23.29 -4.89
CA GLU A 298 -25.84 24.19 -5.47
C GLU A 298 -25.21 25.38 -6.20
N ALA A 299 -24.10 25.90 -5.65
CA ALA A 299 -23.38 27.04 -6.20
C ALA A 299 -22.49 26.69 -7.40
N ASN A 300 -22.28 25.41 -7.72
CA ASN A 300 -21.34 24.98 -8.76
C ASN A 300 -21.92 23.89 -9.69
N PRO A 301 -22.70 24.29 -10.72
CA PRO A 301 -23.30 23.35 -11.66
C PRO A 301 -22.30 22.47 -12.43
N THR A 302 -21.06 22.92 -12.56
CA THR A 302 -20.02 22.17 -13.27
C THR A 302 -19.59 20.94 -12.46
N VAL A 303 -19.44 21.10 -11.15
CA VAL A 303 -19.12 20.01 -10.23
C VAL A 303 -20.30 19.05 -10.09
N SER A 304 -21.53 19.56 -10.09
CA SER A 304 -22.76 18.77 -10.00
C SER A 304 -23.18 18.07 -11.30
N ARG A 305 -22.42 18.22 -12.40
CA ARG A 305 -22.79 17.67 -13.71
C ARG A 305 -23.03 16.16 -13.67
N GLU A 306 -22.11 15.43 -13.04
CA GLU A 306 -22.20 13.96 -12.99
C GLU A 306 -23.33 13.49 -12.06
N TYR A 307 -23.62 14.23 -10.98
CA TYR A 307 -24.79 13.99 -10.15
C TYR A 307 -26.09 14.06 -10.96
N HIS A 308 -26.26 15.09 -11.78
CA HIS A 308 -27.45 15.23 -12.63
C HIS A 308 -27.55 14.16 -13.71
N LEU A 309 -26.41 13.70 -14.24
CA LEU A 309 -26.39 12.59 -15.20
C LEU A 309 -26.79 11.27 -14.52
N LEU A 310 -26.26 10.99 -13.33
CA LEU A 310 -26.64 9.83 -12.52
C LEU A 310 -28.15 9.83 -12.20
N ARG A 311 -28.72 10.98 -11.80
CA ARG A 311 -30.17 11.13 -11.55
C ARG A 311 -31.00 10.69 -12.74
N ARG A 312 -30.63 11.12 -13.96
CA ARG A 312 -31.32 10.72 -15.20
C ARG A 312 -31.12 9.24 -15.57
N MET A 313 -29.94 8.69 -15.28
CA MET A 313 -29.61 7.30 -15.63
C MET A 313 -30.27 6.27 -14.71
N ILE A 314 -30.37 6.58 -13.42
CA ILE A 314 -30.87 5.66 -12.38
C ILE A 314 -32.39 5.77 -12.25
N ASP A 315 -32.91 7.00 -12.24
CA ASP A 315 -34.34 7.34 -12.18
C ASP A 315 -35.10 6.64 -11.02
N ILE A 316 -34.44 6.54 -9.86
CA ILE A 316 -35.03 6.04 -8.60
C ILE A 316 -34.51 6.91 -7.46
N ASP A 317 -35.39 7.69 -6.84
CA ASP A 317 -34.97 8.66 -5.81
C ASP A 317 -34.43 8.02 -4.53
N GLU A 318 -34.97 6.87 -4.12
CA GLU A 318 -34.52 6.10 -2.94
C GLU A 318 -33.06 5.63 -3.07
N ASN A 319 -32.53 5.60 -4.30
CA ASN A 319 -31.15 5.25 -4.60
C ASN A 319 -30.19 6.45 -4.50
N PHE A 320 -30.65 7.62 -4.04
CA PHE A 320 -29.81 8.79 -3.83
C PHE A 320 -29.86 9.22 -2.37
N VAL A 321 -28.73 9.10 -1.68
CA VAL A 321 -28.59 9.46 -0.27
C VAL A 321 -27.74 10.71 -0.17
N GLU A 322 -28.32 11.77 0.38
CA GLU A 322 -27.61 13.00 0.65
C GLU A 322 -26.74 12.87 1.90
N VAL A 323 -25.49 13.28 1.78
CA VAL A 323 -24.53 13.36 2.87
C VAL A 323 -24.34 14.84 3.19
N THR A 324 -24.98 15.29 4.26
CA THR A 324 -24.86 16.66 4.78
C THR A 324 -23.62 16.81 5.68
N ALA A 325 -23.20 18.02 6.07
CA ALA A 325 -22.08 18.17 7.01
C ALA A 325 -22.41 17.57 8.40
N LEU A 326 -21.40 17.03 9.09
CA LEU A 326 -21.52 16.69 10.51
C LEU A 326 -21.66 18.04 11.25
N GLY A 327 -22.82 18.32 11.83
CA GLY A 327 -23.06 19.56 12.58
C GLY A 327 -22.03 19.80 13.69
N GLU A 328 -22.02 21.01 14.26
CA GLU A 328 -20.99 21.48 15.20
C GLU A 328 -20.72 20.51 16.37
N ASP A 329 -21.77 19.88 16.91
CA ASP A 329 -21.69 18.96 18.06
C ASP A 329 -20.90 17.67 17.75
N LEU A 330 -20.99 17.15 16.53
CA LEU A 330 -20.27 15.95 16.10
C LEU A 330 -18.86 16.28 15.64
N ALA A 331 -18.63 17.47 15.09
CA ALA A 331 -17.30 17.93 14.68
C ALA A 331 -16.31 17.99 15.85
N MET A 332 -16.76 18.35 17.05
CA MET A 332 -15.90 18.39 18.26
C MET A 332 -15.39 17.02 18.71
N ASN A 333 -16.07 15.93 18.33
CA ASN A 333 -15.67 14.57 18.70
C ASN A 333 -14.69 13.92 17.69
N VAL A 334 -14.42 14.59 16.56
CA VAL A 334 -13.56 14.11 15.47
C VAL A 334 -12.12 14.64 15.59
N ILE A 335 -11.83 15.53 16.56
CA ILE A 335 -10.51 16.17 16.78
C ILE A 335 -9.58 15.31 17.65
#